data_AF-A0A5T3D4H3-F1
#
_entry.id   AF-A0A5T3D4H3-F1
#
_cell.length_a   1.000
_cell.length_b   1.000
_cell.length_c   1.000
_cell.angle_alpha   90.00
_cell.angle_beta   90.00
_cell.angle_gamma   90.00
#
_symmetry.space_group_name_H-M   'P 1'
#
loop_
_entity.id
_entity.type
_entity.pdbx_description
1 polymer ?
#
loop_
_entity_poly.entity_id
_entity_poly.type
_entity_poly.pdbx_seq_one_letter_code
_entity_poly.pdbx_strand_id
1 'polypeptide(L)'
;DTVYHYCRTDSFLSIIKNKKLWLSSMDHLNDFMEKRLFISEFEKFINESEDPKVYQSIRRSIEANMNLGTPYLCCLSGSGDILSQWRSYGQDGYGLSIGFDPDKLVAHKGTKIMNNGLMEYSIFLNKVEYLDTKSIYDLIATLMHEYRGVVKFHNGNLDFDNQPPDFQNKIVDLDRQFFHFNTHIKSDAFKE
;
A
#
# COMPACT_ATOMS: atom_id res chain seq x y z
N ASP A 1 18.19 -12.11 -6.32
CA ASP A 1 17.36 -12.59 -5.19
C ASP A 1 16.13 -13.30 -5.70
N THR A 2 15.62 -14.30 -4.96
CA THR A 2 14.40 -15.05 -5.29
C THR A 2 13.29 -14.61 -4.34
N VAL A 3 12.08 -14.46 -4.86
CA VAL A 3 10.87 -14.20 -4.06
C VAL A 3 9.93 -15.39 -4.14
N TYR A 4 9.20 -15.68 -3.06
CA TYR A 4 8.48 -16.95 -2.92
C TYR A 4 6.98 -16.74 -2.78
N HIS A 5 6.18 -17.51 -3.51
CA HIS A 5 4.73 -17.55 -3.34
C HIS A 5 4.32 -18.87 -2.69
N TYR A 6 3.78 -18.80 -1.48
CA TYR A 6 3.21 -19.95 -0.79
C TYR A 6 1.77 -20.14 -1.26
N CYS A 7 1.43 -21.36 -1.66
CA CYS A 7 0.09 -21.65 -2.14
C CYS A 7 -0.30 -23.11 -1.94
N ARG A 8 -1.59 -23.37 -2.09
CA ARG A 8 -2.18 -24.71 -2.14
C ARG A 8 -1.85 -25.40 -3.47
N THR A 9 -1.95 -26.72 -3.50
CA THR A 9 -1.59 -27.55 -4.68
C THR A 9 -2.47 -27.26 -5.91
N ASP A 10 -3.76 -26.98 -5.71
CA ASP A 10 -4.68 -26.56 -6.76
C ASP A 10 -4.31 -25.19 -7.35
N SER A 11 -3.95 -24.23 -6.49
CA SER A 11 -3.41 -22.93 -6.92
C SER A 11 -2.13 -23.09 -7.73
N PHE A 12 -1.19 -23.94 -7.28
CA PHE A 12 0.03 -24.26 -8.03
C PHE A 12 -0.28 -24.80 -9.44
N LEU A 13 -1.16 -25.80 -9.54
CA LEU A 13 -1.55 -26.37 -10.82
C LEU A 13 -2.17 -25.31 -11.74
N SER A 14 -3.00 -24.42 -11.18
CA SER A 14 -3.58 -23.29 -11.92
C SER A 14 -2.50 -22.32 -12.42
N ILE A 15 -1.53 -21.95 -11.59
CA ILE A 15 -0.43 -21.04 -11.94
C ILE A 15 0.39 -21.61 -13.09
N ILE A 16 0.83 -22.87 -13.00
CA ILE A 16 1.66 -23.50 -14.03
C ILE A 16 0.90 -23.69 -15.34
N LYS A 17 -0.38 -24.11 -15.28
CA LYS A 17 -1.22 -24.31 -16.46
C LYS A 17 -1.46 -23.01 -17.22
N ASN A 18 -1.72 -21.92 -16.51
CA ASN A 18 -2.10 -20.64 -17.10
C ASN A 18 -0.92 -19.68 -17.30
N LYS A 19 0.23 -19.96 -16.67
CA LYS A 19 1.41 -19.07 -16.61
C LYS A 19 1.05 -17.67 -16.08
N LYS A 20 0.20 -17.63 -15.05
CA LYS A 20 -0.32 -16.41 -14.44
C LYS A 20 -0.32 -16.52 -12.92
N LEU A 21 -0.05 -15.40 -12.26
CA LEU A 21 -0.32 -15.21 -10.83
C LEU A 21 -1.69 -14.57 -10.65
N TRP A 22 -2.42 -15.01 -9.64
CA TRP A 22 -3.73 -14.46 -9.31
C TRP A 22 -3.55 -13.35 -8.27
N LEU A 23 -4.18 -12.21 -8.52
CA LEU A 23 -4.25 -11.12 -7.54
C LEU A 23 -5.58 -11.21 -6.78
N SER A 24 -5.53 -11.00 -5.48
CA SER A 24 -6.71 -10.94 -4.61
C SER A 24 -6.98 -9.51 -4.19
N SER A 25 -8.25 -9.15 -4.07
CA SER A 25 -8.65 -7.85 -3.53
C SER A 25 -8.09 -7.69 -2.11
N MET A 26 -7.51 -6.52 -1.82
CA MET A 26 -6.99 -6.18 -0.50
C MET A 26 -8.09 -6.14 0.57
N ASP A 27 -9.36 -6.05 0.19
CA ASP A 27 -10.49 -6.03 1.11
C ASP A 27 -10.83 -7.41 1.69
N HIS A 28 -10.25 -8.47 1.12
CA HIS A 28 -10.47 -9.86 1.53
C HIS A 28 -9.25 -10.51 2.16
N LEU A 29 -8.18 -9.75 2.39
CA LEU A 29 -6.96 -10.25 3.02
C LEU A 29 -7.04 -10.12 4.54
N ASN A 30 -6.39 -11.05 5.25
CA ASN A 30 -6.34 -11.12 6.71
C ASN A 30 -5.73 -9.87 7.37
N ASP A 31 -5.11 -8.97 6.58
CA ASP A 31 -4.49 -7.71 6.99
C ASP A 31 -5.49 -6.58 7.29
N PHE A 32 -6.74 -6.91 7.65
CA PHE A 32 -7.75 -5.94 8.10
C PHE A 32 -7.30 -5.14 9.34
N MET A 33 -6.44 -5.72 10.20
CA MET A 33 -5.83 -5.01 11.32
C MET A 33 -4.64 -4.13 10.91
N GLU A 34 -3.90 -4.49 9.85
CA GLU A 34 -2.72 -3.74 9.42
C GLU A 34 -3.07 -2.44 8.68
N LYS A 35 -4.18 -2.42 7.93
CA LYS A 35 -4.78 -1.19 7.36
C LYS A 35 -5.04 -0.09 8.42
N ARG A 36 -5.02 -0.42 9.71
CA ARG A 36 -5.30 0.55 10.78
C ARG A 36 -4.07 1.27 11.29
N LEU A 37 -2.85 0.75 11.13
CA LEU A 37 -1.69 1.33 11.82
C LEU A 37 -1.35 2.72 11.29
N PHE A 38 -1.18 2.85 9.97
CA PHE A 38 -0.87 4.13 9.35
C PHE A 38 -2.00 5.13 9.59
N ILE A 39 -3.26 4.70 9.45
CA ILE A 39 -4.44 5.53 9.70
C ILE A 39 -4.53 5.95 11.18
N SER A 40 -4.24 5.06 12.14
CA SER A 40 -4.28 5.39 13.56
C SER A 40 -3.18 6.37 13.96
N GLU A 41 -1.98 6.24 13.40
CA GLU A 41 -0.92 7.21 13.62
C GLU A 41 -1.24 8.55 12.94
N PHE A 42 -1.93 8.54 11.80
CA PHE A 42 -2.42 9.78 11.19
C PHE A 42 -3.48 10.46 12.04
N GLU A 43 -4.42 9.71 12.62
CA GLU A 43 -5.39 10.23 13.58
C GLU A 43 -4.72 10.85 14.80
N LYS A 44 -3.68 10.20 15.31
CA LYS A 44 -2.89 10.73 16.42
C LYS A 44 -2.22 12.05 16.02
N PHE A 45 -1.61 12.11 14.85
CA PHE A 45 -1.02 13.34 14.31
C PHE A 45 -2.07 14.47 14.19
N ILE A 46 -3.27 14.18 13.68
CA ILE A 46 -4.37 15.14 13.58
C ILE A 46 -4.72 15.72 14.96
N ASN A 47 -4.89 14.84 15.95
CA ASN A 47 -5.28 15.23 17.31
C ASN A 47 -4.21 16.04 18.06
N GLU A 48 -2.94 15.84 17.73
CA GLU A 48 -1.81 16.56 18.32
C GLU A 48 -1.45 17.84 17.55
N SER A 49 -2.05 18.07 16.37
CA SER A 49 -1.77 19.24 15.55
C SER A 49 -2.39 20.54 16.08
N GLU A 50 -1.78 21.67 15.74
CA GLU A 50 -2.31 23.00 16.09
C GLU A 50 -3.64 23.34 15.38
N ASP A 51 -3.90 22.72 14.23
CA ASP A 51 -5.13 22.92 13.43
C ASP A 51 -5.75 21.60 12.97
N PRO A 52 -6.41 20.85 13.89
CA PRO A 52 -6.98 19.53 13.56
C PRO A 52 -8.01 19.56 12.44
N LYS A 53 -8.72 20.69 12.26
CA LYS A 53 -9.79 20.81 11.25
C LYS A 53 -9.24 20.70 9.83
N VAL A 54 -8.07 21.29 9.59
CA VAL A 54 -7.40 21.25 8.28
C VAL A 54 -6.94 19.83 7.95
N TYR A 55 -6.32 19.14 8.90
CA TYR A 55 -5.89 17.77 8.62
C TYR A 55 -7.07 16.79 8.53
N GLN A 56 -8.19 17.06 9.22
CA GLN A 56 -9.43 16.31 9.05
C GLN A 56 -10.07 16.52 7.66
N SER A 57 -9.94 17.69 7.03
CA SER A 57 -10.43 17.88 5.66
C SER A 57 -9.55 17.16 4.64
N ILE A 58 -8.23 17.16 4.84
CA ILE A 58 -7.29 16.36 4.04
C ILE A 58 -7.61 14.87 4.15
N ARG A 59 -7.78 14.36 5.38
CA ARG A 59 -8.16 12.96 5.61
C ARG A 59 -9.42 12.59 4.84
N ARG A 60 -10.46 13.42 4.92
CA ARG A 60 -11.73 13.19 4.19
C ARG A 60 -11.55 13.18 2.68
N SER A 61 -10.71 14.07 2.12
CA SER A 61 -10.37 14.07 0.70
C SER A 61 -9.68 12.77 0.29
N ILE A 62 -8.67 12.34 1.05
CA ILE A 62 -7.94 11.10 0.83
C ILE A 62 -8.89 9.90 0.87
N GLU A 63 -9.73 9.79 1.90
CA GLU A 63 -10.70 8.69 2.05
C GLU A 63 -11.71 8.65 0.90
N ALA A 64 -12.21 9.81 0.45
CA ALA A 64 -13.09 9.90 -0.70
C ALA A 64 -12.41 9.40 -2.00
N ASN A 65 -11.12 9.73 -2.18
CA ASN A 65 -10.35 9.35 -3.36
C ASN A 65 -9.86 7.88 -3.31
N MET A 66 -9.59 7.34 -2.13
CA MET A 66 -9.22 5.92 -1.97
C MET A 66 -10.38 4.98 -2.29
N ASN A 67 -11.63 5.41 -2.07
CA ASN A 67 -12.82 4.61 -2.40
C ASN A 67 -13.10 4.51 -3.92
N LEU A 68 -12.29 5.15 -4.76
CA LEU A 68 -12.45 5.10 -6.23
C LEU A 68 -11.89 3.83 -6.86
N GLY A 69 -11.22 2.94 -6.09
CA GLY A 69 -10.82 1.62 -6.57
C GLY A 69 -10.21 0.72 -5.50
N THR A 70 -10.48 -0.58 -5.60
CA THR A 70 -9.90 -1.60 -4.71
C THR A 70 -8.56 -2.09 -5.27
N PRO A 71 -7.44 -1.96 -4.55
CA PRO A 71 -6.19 -2.61 -4.95
C PRO A 71 -6.31 -4.12 -4.93
N TYR A 72 -5.66 -4.76 -5.89
CA TYR A 72 -5.46 -6.19 -5.93
C TYR A 72 -3.97 -6.49 -5.74
N LEU A 73 -3.65 -7.50 -4.94
CA LEU A 73 -2.27 -7.84 -4.63
C LEU A 73 -2.02 -9.35 -4.65
N CYS A 74 -0.75 -9.71 -4.77
CA CYS A 74 -0.24 -11.06 -4.60
C CYS A 74 0.92 -11.02 -3.62
N CYS A 75 0.80 -11.76 -2.52
CA CYS A 75 1.84 -11.79 -1.49
C CYS A 75 3.02 -12.67 -1.93
N LEU A 76 4.22 -12.12 -1.74
CA LEU A 76 5.48 -12.78 -1.98
C LEU A 76 6.37 -12.63 -0.73
N SER A 77 7.10 -13.68 -0.39
CA SER A 77 8.00 -13.72 0.75
C SER A 77 9.45 -13.68 0.30
N GLY A 78 10.34 -13.14 1.15
CA GLY A 78 11.78 -13.14 0.91
C GLY A 78 12.46 -14.50 1.13
N SER A 79 11.78 -15.45 1.79
CA SER A 79 12.28 -16.80 2.04
C SER A 79 11.24 -17.86 1.64
N GLY A 80 11.74 -18.98 1.14
CA GLY A 80 10.94 -20.12 0.70
C GLY A 80 10.59 -21.12 1.81
N ASP A 81 11.12 -20.91 3.02
CA ASP A 81 10.83 -21.74 4.18
C ASP A 81 10.53 -20.90 5.43
N ILE A 82 9.27 -20.47 5.57
CA ILE A 82 8.76 -19.69 6.71
C ILE A 82 7.56 -20.42 7.30
N LEU A 83 7.64 -20.79 8.58
CA LEU A 83 6.63 -21.62 9.27
C LEU A 83 5.23 -21.00 9.27
N SER A 84 5.11 -19.70 9.53
CA SER A 84 3.84 -18.98 9.51
C SER A 84 3.20 -19.01 8.11
N GLN A 85 4.01 -18.85 7.06
CA GLN A 85 3.54 -18.92 5.67
C GLN A 85 3.10 -20.33 5.28
N TRP A 86 3.79 -21.37 5.74
CA TRP A 86 3.37 -22.76 5.56
C TRP A 86 2.01 -23.05 6.20
N ARG A 87 1.81 -22.58 7.42
CA ARG A 87 0.54 -22.72 8.15
C ARG A 87 -0.60 -21.97 7.45
N SER A 88 -0.36 -20.70 7.10
CA SER A 88 -1.40 -19.81 6.58
C SER A 88 -1.73 -20.02 5.10
N TYR A 89 -0.71 -20.18 4.26
CA TYR A 89 -0.85 -20.16 2.79
C TYR A 89 -0.38 -21.47 2.13
N GLY A 90 0.56 -22.16 2.73
CA GLY A 90 1.08 -23.46 2.30
C GLY A 90 0.20 -24.66 2.69
N GLN A 91 -1.09 -24.45 2.92
CA GLN A 91 -2.06 -25.50 3.30
C GLN A 91 -1.60 -26.33 4.51
N ASP A 92 -1.14 -25.69 5.58
CA ASP A 92 -0.60 -26.37 6.77
C ASP A 92 0.52 -27.38 6.44
N GLY A 93 1.40 -27.01 5.50
CA GLY A 93 2.55 -27.81 5.06
C GLY A 93 2.27 -28.80 3.92
N TYR A 94 1.02 -28.94 3.46
CA TYR A 94 0.67 -29.82 2.33
C TYR A 94 0.77 -29.15 0.94
N GLY A 95 0.96 -27.82 0.92
CA GLY A 95 1.05 -27.01 -0.29
C GLY A 95 2.47 -26.89 -0.84
N LEU A 96 2.75 -25.78 -1.51
CA LEU A 96 4.03 -25.51 -2.17
C LEU A 96 4.50 -24.07 -1.91
N SER A 97 5.82 -23.89 -1.97
CA SER A 97 6.50 -22.60 -2.01
C SER A 97 7.21 -22.47 -3.36
N ILE A 98 6.74 -21.55 -4.21
CA ILE A 98 7.23 -21.37 -5.58
C ILE A 98 8.19 -20.19 -5.62
N GLY A 99 9.44 -20.42 -5.99
CA GLY A 99 10.43 -19.37 -6.19
C GLY A 99 10.30 -18.68 -7.56
N PHE A 100 10.29 -17.35 -7.56
CA PHE A 100 10.29 -16.50 -8.75
C PHE A 100 11.53 -15.62 -8.78
N ASP A 101 12.03 -15.42 -9.99
CA ASP A 101 12.99 -14.38 -10.30
C ASP A 101 12.22 -13.04 -10.45
N PRO A 102 12.41 -12.08 -9.53
CA PRO A 102 11.64 -10.83 -9.53
C PRO A 102 11.90 -9.98 -10.79
N ASP A 103 13.05 -10.15 -11.45
CA ASP A 103 13.37 -9.42 -12.69
C ASP A 103 12.62 -9.98 -13.90
N LYS A 104 12.02 -11.17 -13.78
CA LYS A 104 11.19 -11.79 -14.82
C LYS A 104 9.70 -11.55 -14.62
N LEU A 105 9.30 -10.90 -13.53
CA LEU A 105 7.91 -10.51 -13.30
C LEU A 105 7.61 -9.24 -14.11
N VAL A 106 6.46 -9.23 -14.80
CA VAL A 106 5.98 -8.05 -15.54
C VAL A 106 5.38 -7.06 -14.54
N ALA A 107 6.25 -6.39 -13.79
CA ALA A 107 5.88 -5.43 -12.75
C ALA A 107 6.93 -4.33 -12.64
N HIS A 108 6.47 -3.11 -12.36
CA HIS A 108 7.33 -1.96 -12.12
C HIS A 108 7.89 -2.01 -10.70
N LYS A 109 9.17 -1.66 -10.54
CA LYS A 109 9.78 -1.43 -9.22
C LYS A 109 9.79 0.07 -8.96
N GLY A 110 9.23 0.53 -7.86
CA GLY A 110 9.23 1.96 -7.55
C GLY A 110 8.53 2.33 -6.26
N THR A 111 8.98 3.42 -5.64
CA THR A 111 8.50 3.91 -4.34
C THR A 111 7.16 4.65 -4.40
N LYS A 112 6.58 4.83 -5.59
CA LYS A 112 5.29 5.52 -5.75
C LYS A 112 4.38 4.73 -6.68
N ILE A 113 3.16 4.48 -6.23
CA ILE A 113 2.10 3.94 -7.08
C ILE A 113 1.64 5.07 -8.00
N MET A 114 1.93 4.94 -9.30
CA MET A 114 1.48 5.91 -10.30
C MET A 114 0.09 5.53 -10.79
N ASN A 115 -0.81 6.51 -10.92
CA ASN A 115 -2.06 6.27 -11.62
C ASN A 115 -1.76 6.28 -13.11
N ASN A 116 -1.90 5.11 -13.75
CA ASN A 116 -1.81 5.00 -15.19
C ASN A 116 -3.13 4.44 -15.71
N GLY A 117 -3.73 5.13 -16.69
CA GLY A 117 -4.92 4.64 -17.38
C GLY A 117 -4.64 3.36 -18.19
N LEU A 118 -3.37 3.05 -18.41
CA LEU A 118 -2.90 1.84 -19.07
C LEU A 118 -2.51 0.79 -18.02
N MET A 119 -3.27 -0.30 -17.98
CA MET A 119 -3.13 -1.40 -17.02
C MET A 119 -1.70 -2.00 -16.96
N GLU A 120 -0.97 -2.00 -18.08
CA GLU A 120 0.41 -2.52 -18.17
C GLU A 120 1.42 -1.73 -17.32
N TYR A 121 1.06 -0.52 -16.89
CA TYR A 121 1.87 0.33 -16.01
C TYR A 121 1.30 0.42 -14.58
N SER A 122 0.28 -0.37 -14.27
CA SER A 122 -0.42 -0.34 -12.98
C SER A 122 -0.11 -1.55 -12.10
N ILE A 123 0.88 -2.37 -12.49
CA ILE A 123 1.37 -3.52 -11.72
C ILE A 123 2.73 -3.17 -11.12
N PHE A 124 2.84 -3.29 -9.80
CA PHE A 124 4.03 -2.93 -9.04
C PHE A 124 4.55 -4.13 -8.24
N LEU A 125 5.87 -4.24 -8.14
CA LEU A 125 6.55 -5.19 -7.26
C LEU A 125 7.42 -4.40 -6.29
N ASN A 126 6.90 -4.24 -5.07
CA ASN A 126 7.52 -3.45 -4.03
C ASN A 126 7.71 -4.28 -2.77
N LYS A 127 8.80 -4.00 -2.07
CA LYS A 127 9.07 -4.59 -0.76
C LYS A 127 8.17 -3.90 0.27
N VAL A 128 7.59 -4.69 1.15
CA VAL A 128 6.87 -4.19 2.32
C VAL A 128 7.89 -3.69 3.35
N GLU A 129 7.65 -2.50 3.87
CA GLU A 129 8.45 -1.89 4.93
C GLU A 129 7.79 -2.11 6.29
N TYR A 130 8.59 -2.46 7.27
CA TYR A 130 8.15 -2.75 8.63
C TYR A 130 8.68 -1.63 9.53
N LEU A 131 7.77 -0.82 10.06
CA LEU A 131 8.08 0.38 10.84
C LEU A 131 7.41 0.32 12.22
N ASP A 132 8.07 0.92 13.22
CA ASP A 132 7.47 1.20 14.51
C ASP A 132 6.53 2.42 14.44
N THR A 133 5.67 2.59 15.45
CA THR A 133 4.68 3.67 15.51
C THR A 133 5.31 5.06 15.42
N LYS A 134 6.49 5.26 16.05
CA LYS A 134 7.20 6.54 16.03
C LYS A 134 7.68 6.87 14.61
N SER A 135 8.26 5.90 13.91
CA SER A 135 8.76 6.05 12.55
C SER A 135 7.64 6.36 11.58
N ILE A 136 6.46 5.75 11.77
CA ILE A 136 5.25 6.05 11.00
C ILE A 136 4.78 7.49 11.26
N TYR A 137 4.75 7.91 12.52
CA TYR A 137 4.39 9.28 12.88
C TYR A 137 5.36 10.31 12.27
N ASP A 138 6.67 10.07 12.37
CA ASP A 138 7.71 10.94 11.81
C ASP A 138 7.61 11.02 10.28
N LEU A 139 7.26 9.91 9.61
CA LEU A 139 6.97 9.86 8.18
C LEU A 139 5.76 10.74 7.82
N ILE A 140 4.66 10.63 8.56
CA ILE A 140 3.45 11.44 8.38
C ILE A 140 3.77 12.92 8.55
N ALA A 141 4.49 13.28 9.61
CA ALA A 141 4.88 14.66 9.87
C ALA A 141 5.75 15.24 8.73
N THR A 142 6.71 14.44 8.24
CA THR A 142 7.55 14.80 7.09
C THR A 142 6.71 15.03 5.83
N LEU A 143 5.77 14.13 5.55
CA LEU A 143 4.85 14.25 4.43
C LEU A 143 3.97 15.50 4.55
N MET A 144 3.35 15.74 5.71
CA MET A 144 2.53 16.94 5.93
C MET A 144 3.33 18.24 5.76
N HIS A 145 4.60 18.25 6.17
CA HIS A 145 5.49 19.38 5.96
C HIS A 145 5.84 19.60 4.48
N GLU A 146 6.18 18.54 3.74
CA GLU A 146 6.46 18.59 2.30
C GLU A 146 5.26 19.14 1.51
N TYR A 147 4.04 18.71 1.88
CA TYR A 147 2.80 19.08 1.23
C TYR A 147 2.08 20.27 1.90
N ARG A 148 2.78 21.10 2.68
CA ARG A 148 2.20 22.26 3.39
C ARG A 148 1.38 23.21 2.51
N GLY A 149 1.68 23.30 1.21
CA GLY A 149 0.89 24.07 0.24
C GLY A 149 -0.51 23.48 0.03
N VAL A 150 -0.60 22.16 -0.08
CA VAL A 150 -1.86 21.40 -0.16
C VAL A 150 -2.62 21.45 1.17
N VAL A 151 -1.90 21.42 2.29
CA VAL A 151 -2.50 21.58 3.62
C VAL A 151 -3.19 22.94 3.75
N LYS A 152 -2.52 24.03 3.34
CA LYS A 152 -3.12 25.37 3.34
C LYS A 152 -4.33 25.51 2.43
N PHE A 153 -4.31 24.84 1.28
CA PHE A 153 -5.46 24.76 0.39
C PHE A 153 -6.66 24.18 1.13
N HIS A 154 -6.52 23.02 1.79
CA HIS A 154 -7.56 22.34 2.57
C HIS A 154 -8.22 23.15 3.72
N ASN A 155 -7.74 24.37 4.01
CA ASN A 155 -8.31 25.32 4.97
C ASN A 155 -9.35 26.29 4.37
N GLY A 156 -9.72 26.17 3.09
CA GLY A 156 -10.70 27.03 2.40
C GLY A 156 -11.85 26.27 1.72
N ASN A 157 -12.76 26.98 1.05
CA ASN A 157 -13.70 26.39 0.08
C ASN A 157 -12.94 26.22 -1.26
N LEU A 158 -12.85 24.99 -1.76
CA LEU A 158 -11.75 24.63 -2.65
C LEU A 158 -12.23 24.22 -4.03
N ASP A 159 -11.95 25.10 -4.96
CA ASP A 159 -12.14 24.87 -6.38
C ASP A 159 -10.89 24.20 -6.95
N PHE A 160 -10.89 22.86 -6.95
CA PHE A 160 -9.81 22.03 -7.51
C PHE A 160 -9.59 22.34 -8.99
N ASP A 161 -10.68 22.44 -9.76
CA ASP A 161 -10.66 22.60 -11.21
C ASP A 161 -10.00 23.92 -11.64
N ASN A 162 -10.10 24.96 -10.81
CA ASN A 162 -9.46 26.25 -11.05
C ASN A 162 -8.03 26.37 -10.51
N GLN A 163 -7.42 25.30 -9.99
CA GLN A 163 -6.01 25.32 -9.59
C GLN A 163 -5.05 25.09 -10.76
N PRO A 164 -3.82 25.62 -10.71
CA PRO A 164 -2.78 25.31 -11.70
C PRO A 164 -2.52 23.79 -11.78
N PRO A 165 -2.24 23.23 -12.98
CA PRO A 165 -2.00 21.79 -13.15
C PRO A 165 -0.93 21.21 -12.21
N ASP A 166 0.15 21.96 -11.97
CA ASP A 166 1.21 21.53 -11.03
C ASP A 166 0.70 21.38 -9.60
N PHE A 167 -0.27 22.19 -9.20
CA PHE A 167 -0.86 22.11 -7.86
C PHE A 167 -1.88 20.99 -7.76
N GLN A 168 -2.71 20.80 -8.78
CA GLN A 168 -3.58 19.62 -8.90
C GLN A 168 -2.77 18.33 -8.81
N ASN A 169 -1.65 18.25 -9.52
CA ASN A 169 -0.73 17.12 -9.47
C ASN A 169 -0.17 16.87 -8.06
N LYS A 170 0.13 17.93 -7.28
CA LYS A 170 0.57 17.78 -5.89
C LYS A 170 -0.51 17.26 -4.95
N ILE A 171 -1.78 17.68 -5.14
CA ILE A 171 -2.91 17.13 -4.38
C ILE A 171 -3.02 15.63 -4.66
N VAL A 172 -3.00 15.25 -5.93
CA VAL A 172 -3.07 13.84 -6.35
C VAL A 172 -1.85 13.04 -5.87
N ASP A 173 -0.64 13.62 -5.87
CA ASP A 173 0.55 12.92 -5.35
C ASP A 173 0.43 12.66 -3.84
N LEU A 174 -0.15 13.58 -3.07
CA LEU A 174 -0.41 13.37 -1.64
C LEU A 174 -1.31 12.15 -1.40
N ASP A 175 -2.45 12.08 -2.10
CA ASP A 175 -3.37 10.94 -1.99
C ASP A 175 -2.68 9.61 -2.33
N ARG A 176 -1.80 9.63 -3.34
CA ARG A 176 -1.02 8.44 -3.76
C ARG A 176 0.01 8.02 -2.72
N GLN A 177 0.67 8.96 -2.06
CA GLN A 177 1.60 8.65 -0.98
C GLN A 177 0.88 7.98 0.18
N PHE A 178 -0.28 8.51 0.57
CA PHE A 178 -1.14 7.88 1.57
C PHE A 178 -1.55 6.46 1.17
N PHE A 179 -1.96 6.27 -0.09
CA PHE A 179 -2.32 4.96 -0.59
C PHE A 179 -1.12 4.00 -0.60
N HIS A 180 0.06 4.47 -1.02
CA HIS A 180 1.29 3.69 -1.01
C HIS A 180 1.67 3.26 0.41
N PHE A 181 1.69 4.20 1.36
CA PHE A 181 2.01 3.90 2.75
C PHE A 181 1.00 2.96 3.39
N ASN A 182 -0.29 3.16 3.15
CA ASN A 182 -1.35 2.27 3.65
C ASN A 182 -1.28 0.85 3.05
N THR A 183 -0.58 0.67 1.92
CA THR A 183 -0.44 -0.63 1.25
C THR A 183 0.91 -1.31 1.52
N HIS A 184 1.96 -0.53 1.80
CA HIS A 184 3.36 -1.03 1.87
C HIS A 184 4.00 -0.90 3.25
N ILE A 185 3.38 -0.21 4.21
CA ILE A 185 3.91 -0.10 5.57
C ILE A 185 3.11 -1.02 6.50
N LYS A 186 3.85 -1.85 7.23
CA LYS A 186 3.33 -2.75 8.26
C LYS A 186 3.98 -2.47 9.61
N SER A 187 3.32 -2.91 10.68
CA SER A 187 3.93 -2.87 12.02
C SER A 187 5.15 -3.78 12.05
N ASP A 188 6.25 -3.28 12.58
CA ASP A 188 7.43 -4.07 12.93
C ASP A 188 7.15 -5.30 13.83
N ALA A 189 6.07 -5.28 14.60
CA ALA A 189 5.56 -6.42 15.35
C ALA A 189 5.24 -7.66 14.48
N PHE A 190 4.99 -7.49 13.17
CA PHE A 190 4.72 -8.56 12.22
C PHE A 190 5.94 -8.91 11.35
N LYS A 191 7.12 -8.40 11.68
CA LYS A 191 8.34 -8.70 10.95
C LYS A 191 8.77 -10.14 11.24
N GLU A 192 8.76 -10.97 10.20
CA GLU A 192 9.21 -12.36 10.20
C GLU A 192 10.72 -12.50 9.95
#